data_AF-A0A821UYX4-F1
#
_entry.id   AF-A0A821UYX4-F1
#
_cell.length_a   1.000
_cell.length_b   1.000
_cell.length_c   1.000
_cell.angle_alpha   90.00
_cell.angle_beta   90.00
_cell.angle_gamma   90.00
#
_symmetry.space_group_name_H-M   'P 1'
#
loop_
_entity.id
_entity.type
_entity.pdbx_description
1 polymer ?
#
loop_
_entity_poly.entity_id
_entity_poly.type
_entity_poly.pdbx_seq_one_letter_code
_entity_poly.pdbx_strand_id
1 'polypeptide(L)' 'KISVIENILTHAPIKQQFTMVGDSGEVDPEIYGTIARRFPHRINMIFIRVVDGGKNGDNRFEN' A
#
# COMPACT_ATOMS: atom_id res chain seq x y z
N LYS A 1 -1.75 11.22 -3.06
CA LYS A 1 -1.20 9.87 -3.37
C LYS A 1 -2.32 8.84 -3.60
N ILE A 2 -3.26 8.66 -2.67
CA ILE A 2 -4.39 7.70 -2.81
C ILE A 2 -5.13 7.86 -4.15
N SER A 3 -5.68 9.04 -4.46
CA SER A 3 -6.47 9.27 -5.68
C SER A 3 -5.73 8.93 -6.98
N VAL A 4 -4.42 9.14 -7.02
CA VAL A 4 -3.58 8.79 -8.18
C VAL A 4 -3.48 7.26 -8.33
N ILE A 5 -3.25 6.54 -7.22
CA ILE A 5 -3.20 5.07 -7.23
C ILE A 5 -4.56 4.49 -7.61
N GLU A 6 -5.65 5.03 -7.06
CA GLU A 6 -7.01 4.62 -7.41
C GLU A 6 -7.27 4.79 -8.90
N ASN A 7 -6.87 5.92 -9.48
CA ASN A 7 -7.02 6.18 -10.91
C ASN A 7 -6.24 5.16 -11.77
N ILE A 8 -5.04 4.76 -11.34
CA ILE A 8 -4.26 3.72 -12.04
C ILE A 8 -5.00 2.37 -11.96
N LEU A 9 -5.48 1.99 -10.77
CA LEU A 9 -6.16 0.72 -10.57
C LEU A 9 -7.49 0.64 -11.34
N THR A 10 -8.23 1.73 -11.45
CA THR A 10 -9.51 1.76 -12.18
C THR A 10 -9.34 1.67 -13.69
N HIS A 11 -8.26 2.22 -14.25
CA HIS A 11 -8.02 2.22 -15.70
C HIS A 11 -7.15 1.05 -16.18
N ALA A 12 -6.40 0.40 -15.28
CA ALA A 12 -5.66 -0.81 -15.62
C ALA A 12 -6.61 -1.98 -15.93
N PRO A 13 -6.19 -2.93 -16.79
CA PRO A 13 -6.99 -4.11 -17.09
C PRO A 13 -7.48 -4.82 -15.83
N ILE A 14 -8.75 -5.26 -15.83
CA ILE A 14 -9.42 -5.82 -14.66
C ILE A 14 -8.66 -7.03 -14.08
N LYS A 15 -8.05 -7.86 -14.94
CA LYS A 15 -7.29 -9.05 -14.54
C LYS A 15 -5.88 -8.76 -14.00
N GLN A 16 -5.41 -7.52 -14.13
CA GLN A 16 -4.09 -7.14 -13.65
C GLN A 16 -4.09 -6.96 -12.14
N GLN A 17 -3.16 -7.65 -11.49
CA GLN A 17 -2.86 -7.53 -10.07
C GLN A 17 -1.58 -6.73 -9.87
N PHE A 18 -1.46 -6.12 -8.70
CA PHE A 18 -0.38 -5.21 -8.35
C PHE A 18 0.30 -5.65 -7.05
N THR A 19 1.62 -5.50 -7.02
CA THR A 19 2.43 -5.57 -5.81
C THR A 19 2.88 -4.15 -5.49
N MET A 20 2.70 -3.74 -4.24
CA MET A 20 3.11 -2.41 -3.77
C MET A 20 4.43 -2.53 -3.01
N VAL A 21 5.37 -1.61 -3.27
CA VAL A 21 6.67 -1.57 -2.60
C VAL A 21 6.92 -0.13 -2.14
N GLY A 22 7.18 0.07 -0.85
CA GLY A 22 7.38 1.41 -0.28
C GLY A 22 8.24 1.36 0.99
N ASP A 23 8.42 2.51 1.62
CA ASP A 23 9.33 2.68 2.76
C ASP A 23 8.57 3.00 4.06
N SER A 24 9.02 2.45 5.20
CA SER A 24 8.39 2.65 6.52
C SER A 24 8.56 4.08 7.07
N GLY A 25 9.58 4.80 6.61
CA GLY A 25 9.82 6.20 6.97
C GLY A 25 8.84 7.16 6.31
N GLU A 26 8.15 6.70 5.26
CA GLU A 26 7.10 7.42 4.56
C GLU A 26 5.71 6.98 5.04
N VAL A 27 4.67 7.63 4.53
CA VAL A 27 3.25 7.24 4.75
C VAL A 27 2.79 6.10 3.83
N ASP A 28 3.73 5.37 3.21
CA ASP A 28 3.44 4.31 2.27
C ASP A 28 2.65 3.15 2.90
N PRO A 29 2.97 2.65 4.13
CA PRO A 29 2.21 1.56 4.74
C PRO A 29 0.73 1.89 4.92
N GLU A 30 0.39 3.10 5.39
CA GLU A 30 -0.99 3.53 5.63
C GLU A 30 -1.77 3.69 4.33
N ILE A 31 -1.12 4.29 3.33
CA ILE A 31 -1.71 4.46 2.00
C ILE A 31 -1.96 3.09 1.38
N TYR A 32 -0.97 2.18 1.40
CA TYR A 32 -1.07 0.88 0.76
C TYR A 32 -2.07 -0.03 1.49
N GLY A 33 -2.11 0.00 2.82
CA GLY A 33 -3.14 -0.68 3.60
C GLY A 33 -4.55 -0.20 3.25
N THR A 34 -4.72 1.11 3.08
CA THR A 34 -6.00 1.69 2.65
C THR A 34 -6.39 1.25 1.23
N ILE A 35 -5.44 1.28 0.29
CA ILE A 35 -5.66 0.84 -1.09
C ILE A 35 -6.00 -0.65 -1.15
N ALA A 36 -5.28 -1.51 -0.43
CA ALA A 36 -5.55 -2.94 -0.39
C ALA A 36 -6.94 -3.26 0.18
N ARG A 37 -7.40 -2.52 1.20
CA ARG A 37 -8.77 -2.65 1.72
C ARG A 37 -9.83 -2.21 0.71
N ARG A 38 -9.56 -1.16 -0.07
CA ARG A 38 -10.49 -0.65 -1.10
C ARG A 38 -10.51 -1.52 -2.37
N PHE A 39 -9.39 -2.16 -2.72
CA PHE A 39 -9.23 -2.97 -3.92
C PHE A 39 -8.65 -4.36 -3.61
N PRO A 40 -9.32 -5.18 -2.79
CA PRO A 40 -8.75 -6.42 -2.23
C PRO A 40 -8.39 -7.48 -3.28
N HIS A 41 -9.04 -7.46 -4.45
CA HIS A 41 -8.74 -8.38 -5.55
C HIS A 41 -7.65 -7.88 -6.51
N ARG A 42 -7.24 -6.61 -6.37
CA ARG A 42 -6.25 -5.98 -7.25
C ARG A 42 -4.86 -5.95 -6.62
N ILE A 43 -4.75 -6.00 -5.28
CA ILE A 43 -3.46 -5.99 -4.58
C ILE A 43 -3.12 -7.40 -4.12
N ASN A 44 -2.03 -7.96 -4.65
CA ASN A 44 -1.57 -9.30 -4.29
C ASN A 44 -0.69 -9.29 -3.03
N MET A 45 0.21 -8.32 -2.94
CA MET A 45 1.17 -8.23 -1.83
C MET A 45 1.65 -6.79 -1.61
N ILE A 46 2.02 -6.49 -0.38
CA ILE A 46 2.63 -5.22 0.01
C ILE A 46 3.98 -5.52 0.68
N PHE A 47 5.05 -4.92 0.15
CA PHE A 47 6.36 -4.93 0.78
C PHE A 47 6.68 -3.54 1.31
N ILE A 48 6.96 -3.46 2.60
CA ILE A 48 7.46 -2.23 3.22
C ILE A 48 8.91 -2.48 3.62
N ARG A 49 9.82 -1.71 3.05
CA ARG A 49 11.20 -1.67 3.51
C ARG A 49 11.24 -0.91 4.82
N VAL A 50 11.82 -1.53 5.84
CA VAL A 50 12.10 -0.86 7.11
C VAL A 50 13.34 0.00 6.94
N VAL A 51 13.20 1.31 7.10
CA VAL A 51 14.31 2.28 7.16
C VAL A 51 14.55 2.69 8.61
N ASP A 52 15.82 2.81 9.00
CA ASP A 52 16.29 2.86 10.38
C ASP A 52 15.50 3.86 11.25
N GLY A 53 14.90 3.34 12.33
CA GLY A 53 14.00 4.06 13.24
C GLY A 53 12.53 3.62 13.14
N GLY A 54 12.11 3.02 12.02
CA GLY A 54 10.80 2.41 11.88
C GLY A 54 10.71 1.08 12.63
N LYS A 55 9.75 0.93 13.53
CA LYS A 55 9.48 -0.34 14.22
C LYS A 55 8.21 -0.97 13.64
N ASN A 56 8.24 -2.27 13.36
CA ASN A 56 7.06 -3.02 12.90
C ASN A 56 5.86 -2.97 13.88
N GLY A 57 6.08 -2.60 15.15
CA GLY A 57 5.05 -2.39 16.17
C GLY A 57 4.82 -0.92 16.51
N ASP A 58 5.07 0.00 15.57
CA ASP A 58 4.65 1.38 15.71
C ASP A 58 3.12 1.47 15.61
N ASN A 59 2.50 2.18 16.56
CA ASN A 59 1.03 2.30 16.69
C ASN A 59 0.37 2.83 15.42
N ARG A 60 1.13 3.47 14.51
CA ARG A 60 0.65 3.90 13.19
C ARG A 60 0.19 2.75 12.28
N PHE A 61 0.56 1.50 12.58
CA PHE A 61 0.10 0.31 11.86
C PHE A 61 -1.08 -0.41 12.54
N GLU A 62 -1.40 -0.05 13.78
CA GLU A 62 -2.53 -0.60 14.53
C GLU A 62 -3.76 0.29 14.24
N ASN A 63 -4.71 -0.24 13.47
CA ASN A 63 -6.03 0.38 13.29
C ASN A 63 -6.84 0.31 14.59
#